data_AF-A0A3S4KPR0-F1
#
_entry.id   AF-A0A3S4KPR0-F1
#
_cell.length_a   1.000
_cell.length_b   1.000
_cell.length_c   1.000
_cell.angle_alpha   90.00
_cell.angle_beta   90.00
_cell.angle_gamma   90.00
#
_symmetry.space_group_name_H-M   'P 1'
#
loop_
_entity.id
_entity.type
_entity.pdbx_description
1 polymer ?
#
loop_
_entity_poly.entity_id
_entity_poly.type
_entity_poly.pdbx_seq_one_letter_code
_entity_poly.pdbx_strand_id
1 'polypeptide(L)' 'MNYQNDDLRIKEINELLPPVALLEKFPATENAANTVAHCPQSDS' A
#
# COMPACT_ATOMS: atom_id res chain seq x y z
N MET A 1 23.84 4.04 -6.80
CA MET A 1 24.12 2.90 -7.71
C MET A 1 23.56 3.27 -9.06
N ASN A 2 24.39 3.32 -10.10
CA ASN A 2 23.92 3.57 -11.45
C ASN A 2 24.37 2.37 -12.28
N TYR A 3 23.44 1.50 -12.64
CA TYR A 3 23.73 0.24 -13.31
C TYR A 3 23.79 0.49 -14.82
N GLN A 4 24.88 0.11 -15.48
CA GLN A 4 25.23 0.51 -16.85
C GLN A 4 24.18 0.14 -17.92
N ASN A 5 23.26 -0.75 -17.62
CA ASN A 5 22.26 -1.30 -18.53
C ASN A 5 20.85 -1.34 -17.92
N ASP A 6 20.63 -0.65 -16.80
CA ASP A 6 19.33 -0.64 -16.11
C ASP A 6 18.51 0.59 -16.51
N ASP A 7 17.19 0.49 -16.39
CA ASP A 7 16.23 1.57 -16.67
C ASP A 7 16.31 2.25 -18.06
N LEU A 8 16.95 1.60 -19.05
CA LEU A 8 17.20 2.16 -20.39
C LEU A 8 15.96 2.66 -21.16
N ARG A 9 14.76 2.17 -20.79
CA ARG A 9 13.47 2.55 -21.38
C ARG A 9 12.48 3.11 -20.36
N ILE A 10 12.91 3.34 -19.13
CA ILE A 10 12.06 3.95 -18.10
C ILE A 10 12.06 5.45 -18.32
N LYS A 11 10.88 6.00 -18.61
CA LYS A 11 10.71 7.44 -18.87
C LYS A 11 10.88 8.26 -17.60
N GLU A 12 10.36 7.76 -16.49
CA GLU A 12 10.43 8.39 -15.16
C GLU A 12 10.14 7.35 -14.07
N ILE A 13 10.71 7.59 -12.90
CA ILE A 13 10.41 6.87 -11.66
C ILE A 13 9.90 7.92 -10.68
N ASN A 14 8.61 7.86 -10.37
CA ASN A 14 7.97 8.80 -9.45
C ASN A 14 7.88 8.16 -8.07
N GLU A 15 8.28 8.91 -7.05
CA GLU A 15 8.07 8.48 -5.67
C GLU A 15 6.59 8.56 -5.30
N LEU A 16 6.09 7.48 -4.70
CA LEU A 16 4.74 7.42 -4.18
C LEU A 16 4.73 7.76 -2.69
N LEU A 17 3.59 8.22 -2.22
CA LEU A 17 3.37 8.42 -0.79
C LEU A 17 3.62 7.10 -0.04
N PRO A 18 4.32 7.14 1.10
CA PRO A 18 4.53 5.95 1.89
C PRO A 18 3.19 5.44 2.45
N PRO A 19 3.01 4.13 2.67
CA PRO A 19 1.73 3.58 3.12
C PRO A 19 1.17 4.25 4.38
N VAL A 20 2.05 4.66 5.30
CA VAL A 20 1.68 5.36 6.53
C VAL A 20 0.91 6.66 6.27
N ALA A 21 1.26 7.41 5.22
CA ALA A 21 0.58 8.66 4.88
C ALA A 21 -0.88 8.44 4.48
N LEU A 22 -1.21 7.27 3.91
CA LEU A 22 -2.59 6.90 3.60
C LEU A 22 -3.34 6.43 4.84
N LEU A 23 -2.70 5.63 5.70
CA LEU A 23 -3.30 5.14 6.94
C LEU A 23 -3.65 6.26 7.92
N GLU A 24 -2.77 7.28 8.04
CA GLU A 24 -3.02 8.45 8.88
C GLU A 24 -4.15 9.33 8.31
N LYS A 25 -4.20 9.50 6.99
CA LYS A 25 -5.23 10.32 6.33
C LYS A 25 -6.60 9.64 6.32
N PHE A 26 -6.61 8.31 6.24
CA PHE A 26 -7.83 7.49 6.14
C PHE A 26 -7.77 6.35 7.16
N PRO A 27 -7.93 6.65 8.47
CA PRO A 27 -7.93 5.63 9.49
C PRO A 27 -9.13 4.68 9.28
N ALA A 28 -8.92 3.40 9.59
CA ALA A 28 -10.02 2.43 9.56
C ALA A 28 -11.08 2.82 10.61
N THR A 29 -12.33 2.88 10.18
CA THR A 29 -13.45 3.01 11.12
C THR A 29 -13.61 1.72 11.90
N GLU A 30 -14.21 1.80 13.09
CA GLU A 30 -14.49 0.62 13.91
C GLU A 30 -15.27 -0.45 13.14
N ASN A 31 -16.26 -0.04 12.34
CA ASN A 31 -17.04 -0.94 11.49
C ASN A 31 -16.17 -1.63 10.42
N ALA A 32 -15.26 -0.91 9.77
CA ALA A 32 -14.37 -1.48 8.77
C ALA A 32 -13.39 -2.49 9.41
N ALA A 33 -12.82 -2.14 10.56
CA ALA A 33 -11.93 -3.01 11.32
C ALA A 33 -12.65 -4.29 11.77
N ASN A 34 -13.86 -4.16 12.33
CA ASN A 34 -14.67 -5.30 12.78
C ASN A 34 -15.04 -6.20 11.60
N THR A 35 -15.48 -5.64 10.47
CA THR A 35 -15.85 -6.43 9.29
C THR A 35 -14.65 -7.22 8.77
N VAL A 36 -13.48 -6.58 8.67
CA VAL A 36 -12.25 -7.24 8.19
C VAL A 36 -11.71 -8.25 9.19
N ALA A 37 -11.91 -8.07 10.49
CA ALA A 37 -11.47 -9.03 11.51
C ALA A 37 -12.34 -10.31 11.54
N HIS A 38 -13.66 -10.18 11.34
CA HIS A 38 -14.59 -11.30 11.49
C HIS A 38 -14.86 -12.06 10.18
N CYS A 39 -14.73 -11.41 9.02
CA CYS A 39 -14.92 -12.06 7.72
C CYS A 39 -13.91 -13.21 7.44
N PRO A 40 -12.61 -13.09 7.76
CA PRO A 40 -11.67 -14.21 7.59
C PRO A 40 -11.92 -15.39 8.53
N GLN A 41 -12.54 -15.14 9.69
CA GLN A 41 -12.86 -16.20 10.68
C GLN A 41 -14.05 -17.06 10.24
N SER A 42 -14.93 -16.56 9.36
CA SER A 42 -16.08 -17.34 8.87
C SER A 42 -15.75 -18.31 7.74
N ASP A 43 -14.59 -18.14 7.10
CA ASP A 43 -14.15 -18.97 5.96
C ASP A 43 -13.13 -20.07 6.37
N SER A 44 -12.95 -20.31 7.68
CA SER A 44 -12.05 -21.34 8.26
C SER A 44 -12.81 -22.46 8.96
#